data_AF-A0A2H1HI74-F1
#
_entry.id   AF-A0A2H1HI74-F1
#
_cell.length_a   1.000
_cell.length_b   1.000
_cell.length_c   1.000
_cell.angle_alpha   90.00
_cell.angle_beta   90.00
_cell.angle_gamma   90.00
#
_symmetry.space_group_name_H-M   'P 1'
#
loop_
_entity.id
_entity.type
_entity.pdbx_description
1 polymer ?
#
loop_
_entity_poly.entity_id
_entity_poly.type
_entity_poly.pdbx_seq_one_letter_code
_entity_poly.pdbx_strand_id
1 'polypeptide(L)'
;MVAGRSKQVFKQWLKARPKDWREGIDVVAMDGFSGFKTASAEELPDAVEVMDPFHVVKLAGDALDEVRRRVQQETTGHRGRAKDPLYRARRTLHTGSSLLTTKQQERIANLFADPNFTEVEVTWAVYQDIVGAYRTADRKEGKRLLQTVIDALTTNLPSELVELKRLGRTLKRRAVDVLAFFTRPGTSNGPTEAINGRLEHLRGSALGFRNLTHYIARCLLESGGFRPVLHSQLR
;
A
#
# COMPACT_ATOMS: atom_id res chain seq x y z
N MET A 1 -5.13 1.63 22.25
CA MET A 1 -5.67 2.14 20.98
C MET A 1 -6.04 3.59 21.16
N VAL A 2 -5.66 4.46 20.21
CA VAL A 2 -6.03 5.88 20.22
C VAL A 2 -7.35 6.02 19.47
N ALA A 3 -8.34 6.70 20.06
CA ALA A 3 -9.65 6.86 19.43
C ALA A 3 -9.61 7.95 18.36
N GLY A 4 -10.06 7.64 17.14
CA GLY A 4 -10.11 8.57 16.01
C GLY A 4 -8.93 8.45 15.06
N ARG A 5 -9.11 8.98 13.83
CA ARG A 5 -8.13 8.88 12.72
C ARG A 5 -7.72 10.24 12.13
N SER A 6 -7.84 11.32 12.90
CA SER A 6 -7.56 12.68 12.41
C SER A 6 -6.11 13.09 12.67
N LYS A 7 -5.60 14.05 11.89
CA LYS A 7 -4.33 14.74 12.16
C LYS A 7 -4.24 15.20 13.62
N GLN A 8 -5.30 15.83 14.13
CA GLN A 8 -5.34 16.39 15.47
C GLN A 8 -5.19 15.32 16.55
N VAL A 9 -5.89 14.19 16.41
CA VAL A 9 -5.79 13.07 17.35
C VAL A 9 -4.36 12.53 17.40
N PHE A 10 -3.76 12.30 16.23
CA PHE A 10 -2.40 11.76 16.16
C PHE A 10 -1.36 12.75 16.70
N LYS A 11 -1.48 14.03 16.35
CA LYS A 11 -0.63 15.12 16.87
C LYS A 11 -0.70 15.22 18.39
N GLN A 12 -1.91 15.25 18.95
CA GLN A 12 -2.09 15.32 20.41
C GLN A 12 -1.50 14.09 21.11
N TRP A 13 -1.66 12.91 20.51
CA TRP A 13 -1.09 11.69 21.05
C TRP A 13 0.45 11.72 21.06
N LEU A 14 1.07 12.16 19.96
CA LEU A 14 2.53 12.36 19.87
C LEU A 14 2.99 13.36 20.92
N LYS A 15 2.38 14.55 20.97
CA LYS A 15 2.73 15.61 21.93
C LYS A 15 2.64 15.16 23.39
N ALA A 16 1.72 14.24 23.70
CA ALA A 16 1.55 13.67 25.03
C ALA A 16 2.59 12.60 25.40
N ARG A 17 3.54 12.26 24.50
CA ARG A 17 4.64 11.33 24.80
C ARG A 17 5.83 12.10 25.42
N PRO A 18 6.63 11.42 26.26
CA PRO A 18 7.88 11.99 26.80
C PRO A 18 8.77 12.57 25.70
N LYS A 19 9.44 13.69 25.99
CA LYS A 19 10.23 14.43 25.00
C LYS A 19 11.43 13.61 24.53
N ASP A 20 12.16 13.03 25.46
CA ASP A 20 13.26 12.09 25.23
C ASP A 20 12.85 10.90 24.34
N TRP A 21 11.66 10.34 24.57
CA TRP A 21 11.12 9.29 23.71
C TRP A 21 10.89 9.77 22.27
N ARG A 22 10.33 10.97 22.09
CA ARG A 22 10.10 11.54 20.74
C ARG A 22 11.40 11.85 20.01
N GLU A 23 12.36 12.43 20.72
CA GLU A 23 13.69 12.76 20.17
C GLU A 23 14.49 11.50 19.84
N GLY A 24 14.19 10.37 20.47
CA GLY A 24 14.78 9.06 20.14
C GLY A 24 14.16 8.35 18.93
N ILE A 25 13.20 8.95 18.22
CA ILE A 25 12.57 8.33 17.04
C ILE A 25 13.35 8.69 15.77
N ASP A 26 14.03 7.71 15.19
CA ASP A 26 14.77 7.89 13.95
C ASP A 26 13.92 7.74 12.68
N VAL A 27 12.86 6.92 12.73
CA VAL A 27 12.05 6.58 11.55
C VAL A 27 10.57 6.43 11.91
N VAL A 28 9.70 6.96 11.05
CA VAL A 28 8.24 6.73 11.12
C VAL A 28 7.77 6.07 9.83
N ALA A 29 7.49 4.77 9.89
CA ALA A 29 6.81 4.05 8.81
C ALA A 29 5.30 4.26 8.92
N MET A 30 4.68 4.82 7.89
CA MET A 30 3.27 5.22 7.94
C MET A 30 2.54 4.96 6.62
N ASP A 31 1.21 5.08 6.69
CA ASP A 31 0.36 5.03 5.52
C ASP A 31 0.47 6.30 4.65
N GLY A 32 -0.23 6.28 3.51
CA GLY A 32 -0.29 7.43 2.60
C GLY A 32 -1.12 8.61 3.12
N PHE A 33 -1.67 8.58 4.34
CA PHE A 33 -2.57 9.62 4.83
C PHE A 33 -1.81 10.92 5.12
N SER A 34 -2.22 12.01 4.46
CA SER A 34 -1.57 13.32 4.60
C SER A 34 -1.59 13.86 6.02
N GLY A 35 -2.64 13.57 6.79
CA GLY A 35 -2.75 14.02 8.17
C GLY A 35 -1.69 13.43 9.10
N PHE A 36 -1.27 12.18 8.88
CA PHE A 36 -0.21 11.57 9.67
C PHE A 36 1.15 12.16 9.33
N LYS A 37 1.44 12.32 8.04
CA LYS A 37 2.65 13.03 7.58
C LYS A 37 2.79 14.39 8.25
N THR A 38 1.76 15.25 8.17
CA THR A 38 1.91 16.60 8.74
C THR A 38 2.07 16.58 10.26
N ALA A 39 1.42 15.66 10.97
CA ALA A 39 1.60 15.54 12.42
C ALA A 39 2.99 14.99 12.80
N SER A 40 3.51 14.02 12.04
CA SER A 40 4.86 13.49 12.22
C SER A 40 5.92 14.57 11.98
N ALA A 41 5.88 15.27 10.84
CA ALA A 41 6.80 16.36 10.56
C ALA A 41 6.77 17.50 11.61
N GLU A 42 5.61 17.77 12.22
CA GLU A 42 5.46 18.80 13.25
C GLU A 42 5.99 18.35 14.63
N GLU A 43 5.80 17.09 15.03
CA GLU A 43 6.08 16.62 16.40
C GLU A 43 7.35 15.74 16.51
N LEU A 44 7.86 15.25 15.37
CA LEU A 44 9.03 14.38 15.20
C LEU A 44 9.90 14.89 14.03
N PRO A 45 10.43 16.13 14.09
CA PRO A 45 11.08 16.77 12.94
C PRO A 45 12.36 16.08 12.47
N ASP A 46 13.04 15.35 13.37
CA ASP A 46 14.30 14.66 13.06
C ASP A 46 14.07 13.23 12.52
N ALA A 47 12.84 12.72 12.61
CA ALA A 47 12.52 11.38 12.17
C ALA A 47 12.35 11.31 10.64
N VAL A 48 12.94 10.29 10.02
CA VAL A 48 12.73 10.02 8.60
C VAL A 48 11.36 9.40 8.39
N GLU A 49 10.50 10.05 7.61
CA GLU A 49 9.22 9.48 7.20
C GLU A 49 9.42 8.45 6.09
N VAL A 50 8.83 7.26 6.25
CA VAL A 50 8.83 6.21 5.24
C VAL A 50 7.38 5.87 4.89
N MET A 51 7.03 6.03 3.62
CA MET A 51 5.75 5.54 3.12
C MET A 51 5.84 4.05 2.88
N ASP A 52 4.99 3.27 3.54
CA ASP A 52 5.07 1.82 3.45
C ASP A 52 4.91 1.32 1.99
N PRO A 53 5.79 0.40 1.51
CA PRO A 53 5.72 -0.14 0.15
C PRO A 53 4.35 -0.72 -0.23
N PHE A 54 3.62 -1.32 0.72
CA PHE A 54 2.28 -1.84 0.48
C PHE A 54 1.34 -0.73 0.00
N HIS A 55 1.38 0.44 0.63
CA HIS A 55 0.53 1.57 0.25
C HIS A 55 0.93 2.16 -1.10
N VAL A 56 2.23 2.14 -1.44
CA VAL A 56 2.72 2.57 -2.76
C VAL A 56 2.26 1.62 -3.86
N VAL A 57 2.43 0.31 -3.66
CA VAL A 57 1.97 -0.74 -4.59
C VAL A 57 0.45 -0.70 -4.72
N LYS A 58 -0.28 -0.46 -3.62
CA LYS A 58 -1.73 -0.32 -3.63
C LYS A 58 -2.18 0.89 -4.46
N LEU A 59 -1.53 2.05 -4.34
CA LEU A 59 -1.85 3.22 -5.18
C LEU A 59 -1.69 2.92 -6.67
N ALA A 60 -0.62 2.21 -7.04
CA ALA A 60 -0.40 1.79 -8.42
C ALA A 60 -1.45 0.76 -8.89
N GLY A 61 -1.80 -0.20 -8.04
CA GLY A 61 -2.84 -1.19 -8.30
C GLY A 61 -4.24 -0.56 -8.43
N ASP A 62 -4.56 0.44 -7.62
CA ASP A 62 -5.82 1.18 -7.70
C ASP A 62 -5.90 1.96 -9.02
N ALA A 63 -4.80 2.59 -9.46
CA ALA A 63 -4.71 3.24 -10.77
C ALA A 63 -4.91 2.25 -11.93
N LEU A 64 -4.31 1.06 -11.84
CA LEU A 64 -4.50 -0.03 -12.79
C LEU A 64 -5.97 -0.49 -12.85
N ASP A 65 -6.65 -0.59 -11.71
CA ASP A 65 -8.06 -0.95 -11.67
C ASP A 65 -8.99 0.17 -12.15
N GLU A 66 -8.63 1.43 -11.96
CA GLU A 66 -9.34 2.58 -12.54
C GLU A 66 -9.28 2.56 -14.07
N VAL A 67 -8.08 2.53 -14.66
CA VAL A 67 -7.92 2.53 -16.13
C VAL A 67 -8.57 1.30 -16.76
N ARG A 68 -8.39 0.12 -16.16
CA ARG A 68 -8.99 -1.13 -16.64
C ARG A 68 -10.51 -1.05 -16.65
N ARG A 69 -11.13 -0.45 -15.64
CA ARG A 69 -12.59 -0.28 -15.59
C ARG A 69 -13.08 0.75 -16.60
N ARG A 70 -12.36 1.87 -16.76
CA ARG A 70 -12.69 2.92 -17.73
C ARG A 70 -12.61 2.40 -19.16
N VAL A 71 -11.45 1.86 -19.57
CA VAL A 71 -11.24 1.30 -20.91
C VAL A 71 -12.24 0.19 -21.21
N GLN A 72 -12.56 -0.65 -20.23
CA GLN A 72 -13.59 -1.66 -20.40
C GLN A 72 -14.98 -1.05 -20.69
N GLN A 73 -15.36 -0.01 -19.95
CA GLN A 73 -16.64 0.66 -20.18
C GLN A 73 -16.67 1.40 -21.52
N GLU A 74 -15.56 2.01 -21.93
CA GLU A 74 -15.42 2.70 -23.22
C GLU A 74 -15.51 1.73 -24.40
N THR A 75 -14.90 0.54 -24.27
CA THR A 75 -14.86 -0.47 -25.35
C THR A 75 -16.11 -1.33 -25.43
N THR A 76 -16.76 -1.65 -24.30
CA THR A 76 -17.95 -2.52 -24.30
C THR A 76 -19.27 -1.81 -24.04
N GLY A 77 -19.24 -0.52 -23.68
CA GLY A 77 -20.43 0.26 -23.33
C GLY A 77 -21.08 -0.13 -22.00
N HIS A 78 -20.43 -0.97 -21.17
CA HIS A 78 -20.98 -1.41 -19.89
C HIS A 78 -19.90 -1.74 -18.85
N ARG A 79 -20.31 -1.81 -17.57
CA ARG A 79 -19.44 -2.30 -16.50
C ARG A 79 -19.01 -3.74 -16.77
N GLY A 80 -17.81 -4.10 -16.33
CA GLY A 80 -17.24 -5.41 -16.63
C GLY A 80 -17.97 -6.62 -16.05
N ARG A 81 -18.08 -7.65 -16.89
CA ARG A 81 -18.79 -8.91 -16.70
C ARG A 81 -17.84 -10.10 -16.80
N ALA A 82 -18.29 -11.27 -16.35
CA ALA A 82 -17.47 -12.48 -16.26
C ALA A 82 -16.83 -12.94 -17.60
N LYS A 83 -17.44 -12.61 -18.74
CA LYS A 83 -16.95 -13.01 -20.07
C LYS A 83 -15.97 -12.00 -20.68
N ASP A 84 -15.90 -10.79 -20.15
CA ASP A 84 -15.14 -9.71 -20.76
C ASP A 84 -13.63 -9.88 -20.51
N PRO A 85 -12.76 -9.64 -21.51
CA PRO A 85 -11.32 -9.88 -21.41
C PRO A 85 -10.66 -9.18 -20.21
N LEU A 86 -10.86 -7.86 -20.10
CA LEU A 86 -10.28 -7.05 -19.02
C LEU A 86 -10.80 -7.45 -17.63
N TYR A 87 -12.08 -7.85 -17.51
CA TYR A 87 -12.62 -8.32 -16.23
C TYR A 87 -12.02 -9.67 -15.82
N ARG A 88 -11.84 -10.59 -16.78
CA ARG A 88 -11.23 -11.89 -16.55
C ARG A 88 -9.76 -11.77 -16.14
N ALA A 89 -9.02 -10.83 -16.75
CA ALA A 89 -7.61 -10.62 -16.49
C ALA A 89 -7.29 -9.92 -15.16
N ARG A 90 -8.28 -9.27 -14.51
CA ARG A 90 -8.07 -8.40 -13.33
C ARG A 90 -7.12 -8.94 -12.27
N ARG A 91 -7.22 -10.22 -11.89
CA ARG A 91 -6.34 -10.81 -10.86
C ARG A 91 -4.94 -11.06 -11.38
N THR A 92 -4.83 -11.52 -12.63
CA THR A 92 -3.54 -11.81 -13.27
C THR A 92 -2.74 -10.54 -13.52
N LEU A 93 -3.41 -9.42 -13.83
CA LEU A 93 -2.77 -8.12 -13.99
C LEU A 93 -2.09 -7.63 -12.70
N HIS A 94 -2.65 -7.95 -11.53
CA HIS A 94 -2.06 -7.62 -10.22
C HIS A 94 -0.94 -8.58 -9.78
N THR A 95 -0.80 -9.74 -10.43
CA THR A 95 0.28 -10.68 -10.11
C THR A 95 1.60 -10.12 -10.63
N GLY A 96 2.62 -10.05 -9.78
CA GLY A 96 3.95 -9.61 -10.18
C GLY A 96 4.53 -10.52 -11.26
N SER A 97 5.16 -9.96 -12.30
CA SER A 97 5.55 -10.67 -13.53
C SER A 97 6.43 -11.90 -13.29
N SER A 98 7.32 -11.85 -12.28
CA SER A 98 8.17 -12.97 -11.87
C SER A 98 7.42 -14.16 -11.25
N LEU A 99 6.14 -13.98 -10.90
CA LEU A 99 5.27 -14.99 -10.29
C LEU A 99 4.23 -15.52 -11.28
N LEU A 100 4.19 -14.99 -12.51
CA LEU A 100 3.28 -15.46 -13.54
C LEU A 100 3.79 -16.77 -14.14
N THR A 101 2.89 -17.72 -14.35
CA THR A 101 3.19 -18.90 -15.17
C THR A 101 3.30 -18.52 -16.64
N THR A 102 4.00 -19.32 -17.45
CA THR A 102 4.09 -19.11 -18.92
C THR A 102 2.72 -18.91 -19.56
N LYS A 103 1.74 -19.74 -19.17
CA LYS A 103 0.35 -19.64 -19.65
C LYS A 103 -0.33 -18.32 -19.25
N GLN A 104 0.00 -17.75 -18.10
CA GLN A 104 -0.52 -16.45 -17.68
C GLN A 104 0.15 -15.30 -18.45
N GLN A 105 1.47 -15.39 -18.69
CA GLN A 105 2.20 -14.43 -19.51
C GLN A 105 1.65 -14.38 -20.94
N GLU A 106 1.46 -15.54 -21.58
CA GLU A 106 0.83 -15.64 -22.91
C GLU A 106 -0.57 -15.04 -22.94
N ARG A 107 -1.39 -15.26 -21.89
CA ARG A 107 -2.73 -14.66 -21.80
C ARG A 107 -2.70 -13.14 -21.69
N ILE A 108 -1.72 -12.58 -20.98
CA ILE A 108 -1.54 -11.13 -20.90
C ILE A 108 -1.06 -10.58 -22.25
N ALA A 109 -0.08 -11.23 -22.88
CA ALA A 109 0.40 -10.84 -24.20
C ALA A 109 -0.73 -10.86 -25.25
N ASN A 110 -1.54 -11.92 -25.26
CA ASN A 110 -2.71 -12.01 -26.15
C ASN A 110 -3.80 -10.99 -25.81
N LEU A 111 -3.95 -10.58 -24.54
CA LEU A 111 -4.88 -9.53 -24.15
C LEU A 111 -4.43 -8.18 -24.73
N PHE A 112 -3.15 -7.85 -24.60
CA PHE A 112 -2.60 -6.57 -25.06
C PHE A 112 -2.30 -6.51 -26.55
N ALA A 113 -2.48 -7.62 -27.29
CA ALA A 113 -2.52 -7.58 -28.74
C ALA A 113 -3.71 -6.76 -29.30
N ASP A 114 -4.74 -6.48 -28.48
CA ASP A 114 -5.81 -5.55 -28.82
C ASP A 114 -5.38 -4.09 -28.55
N PRO A 115 -5.25 -3.24 -29.58
CA PRO A 115 -4.80 -1.85 -29.42
C PRO A 115 -5.78 -0.99 -28.59
N ASN A 116 -7.03 -1.44 -28.40
CA ASN A 116 -7.96 -0.75 -27.51
C ASN A 116 -7.52 -0.82 -26.04
N PHE A 117 -6.60 -1.71 -25.68
CA PHE A 117 -6.14 -1.90 -24.30
C PHE A 117 -4.75 -1.31 -24.01
N THR A 118 -4.18 -0.51 -24.92
CA THR A 118 -2.86 0.11 -24.74
C THR A 118 -2.73 0.91 -23.45
N GLU A 119 -3.76 1.66 -23.05
CA GLU A 119 -3.71 2.42 -21.77
C GLU A 119 -3.60 1.50 -20.54
N VAL A 120 -4.26 0.35 -20.59
CA VAL A 120 -4.20 -0.67 -19.53
C VAL A 120 -2.83 -1.35 -19.54
N GLU A 121 -2.28 -1.64 -20.72
CA GLU A 121 -0.95 -2.22 -20.88
C GLU A 121 0.13 -1.32 -20.29
N VAL A 122 0.15 -0.03 -20.66
CA VAL A 122 1.12 0.94 -20.15
C VAL A 122 1.01 1.08 -18.64
N THR A 123 -0.22 1.15 -18.11
CA THR A 123 -0.44 1.24 -16.66
C THR A 123 -0.03 -0.04 -15.95
N TRP A 124 -0.25 -1.20 -16.56
CA TRP A 124 0.20 -2.49 -16.04
C TRP A 124 1.73 -2.55 -16.00
N ALA A 125 2.43 -2.11 -17.05
CA ALA A 125 3.89 -2.04 -17.06
C ALA A 125 4.42 -1.17 -15.90
N VAL A 126 3.87 0.03 -15.71
CA VAL A 126 4.22 0.90 -14.57
C VAL A 126 3.99 0.21 -13.23
N TYR A 127 2.86 -0.47 -13.06
CA TYR A 127 2.59 -1.25 -11.84
C TYR A 127 3.65 -2.33 -11.61
N GLN A 128 4.04 -3.06 -12.66
CA GLN A 128 5.07 -4.10 -12.59
C GLN A 128 6.45 -3.51 -12.27
N ASP A 129 6.80 -2.34 -12.82
CA ASP A 129 8.06 -1.67 -12.53
C ASP A 129 8.15 -1.22 -11.06
N ILE A 130 7.05 -0.72 -10.49
CA ILE A 130 6.98 -0.37 -9.06
C ILE A 130 7.14 -1.61 -8.18
N VAL A 131 6.42 -2.69 -8.50
CA VAL A 131 6.56 -3.97 -7.78
C VAL A 131 7.97 -4.53 -7.91
N GLY A 132 8.55 -4.46 -9.11
CA GLY A 132 9.91 -4.88 -9.41
C GLY A 132 10.94 -4.14 -8.58
N ALA A 133 10.86 -2.80 -8.54
CA ALA A 133 11.79 -1.96 -7.78
C ALA A 133 11.85 -2.33 -6.29
N TYR A 134 10.71 -2.60 -5.65
CA TYR A 134 10.68 -3.03 -4.25
C TYR A 134 11.19 -4.47 -4.02
N ARG A 135 11.11 -5.33 -5.03
CA ARG A 135 11.61 -6.71 -5.00
C ARG A 135 13.09 -6.82 -5.34
N THR A 136 13.70 -5.79 -5.94
CA THR A 136 15.13 -5.77 -6.24
C THR A 136 15.96 -5.95 -4.96
N ALA A 137 16.86 -6.94 -5.00
CA ALA A 137 17.71 -7.29 -3.87
C ALA A 137 18.69 -6.15 -3.51
N ASP A 138 19.34 -5.57 -4.52
CA ASP A 138 20.14 -4.36 -4.35
C ASP A 138 19.23 -3.15 -4.14
N ARG A 139 19.36 -2.52 -2.96
CA ARG A 139 18.56 -1.38 -2.55
C ARG A 139 18.90 -0.11 -3.32
N LYS A 140 20.17 0.08 -3.69
CA LYS A 140 20.58 1.24 -4.50
C LYS A 140 19.94 1.15 -5.89
N GLU A 141 19.94 -0.04 -6.46
CA GLU A 141 19.31 -0.29 -7.75
C GLU A 141 17.78 -0.19 -7.66
N GLY A 142 17.14 -0.80 -6.65
CA GLY A 142 15.70 -0.64 -6.42
C GLY A 142 15.27 0.83 -6.28
N LYS A 143 16.05 1.63 -5.54
CA LYS A 143 15.83 3.08 -5.43
C LYS A 143 15.93 3.78 -6.79
N ARG A 144 16.95 3.46 -7.58
CA ARG A 144 17.16 4.03 -8.92
C ARG A 144 16.01 3.69 -9.86
N LEU A 145 15.55 2.44 -9.86
CA LEU A 145 14.42 1.98 -10.66
C LEU A 145 13.14 2.74 -10.27
N LEU A 146 12.82 2.82 -8.97
CA LEU A 146 11.61 3.52 -8.55
C LEU A 146 11.68 5.03 -8.82
N GLN A 147 12.84 5.65 -8.63
CA GLN A 147 13.05 7.05 -9.02
C GLN A 147 12.80 7.26 -10.52
N THR A 148 13.31 6.35 -11.37
CA THR A 148 13.09 6.39 -12.82
C THR A 148 11.60 6.32 -13.17
N VAL A 149 10.83 5.47 -12.49
CA VAL A 149 9.36 5.41 -12.66
C VAL A 149 8.71 6.73 -12.26
N ILE A 150 9.09 7.31 -11.11
CA ILE A 150 8.53 8.59 -10.65
C ILE A 150 8.83 9.71 -11.65
N ASP A 151 10.06 9.77 -12.18
CA ASP A 151 10.47 10.78 -13.15
C ASP A 151 9.70 10.64 -14.47
N ALA A 152 9.56 9.41 -14.97
CA ALA A 152 8.77 9.11 -16.16
C ALA A 152 7.28 9.49 -16.00
N LEU A 153 6.68 9.20 -14.84
CA LEU A 153 5.29 9.57 -14.57
C LEU A 153 5.06 11.07 -14.37
N THR A 154 6.13 11.86 -14.26
CA THR A 154 6.05 13.30 -14.01
C THR A 154 6.51 14.14 -15.19
N THR A 155 7.02 13.49 -16.25
CA THR A 155 7.56 14.14 -17.44
C THR A 155 6.81 13.63 -18.68
N ASN A 156 6.07 14.51 -19.35
CA ASN A 156 5.49 14.27 -20.69
C ASN A 156 4.61 13.01 -20.85
N LEU A 157 3.77 12.68 -19.86
CA LEU A 157 2.71 11.69 -20.06
C LEU A 157 1.65 12.22 -21.07
N PRO A 158 1.24 11.41 -22.06
CA PRO A 158 0.10 11.70 -22.93
C PRO A 158 -1.17 12.11 -22.16
N SER A 159 -2.02 12.96 -22.74
CA SER A 159 -3.29 13.44 -22.15
C SER A 159 -4.21 12.33 -21.68
N GLU A 160 -4.17 11.23 -22.41
CA GLU A 160 -5.07 10.08 -22.33
C GLU A 160 -4.81 9.26 -21.07
N LEU A 161 -3.56 9.22 -20.58
CA LEU A 161 -3.14 8.45 -19.40
C LEU A 161 -3.51 9.15 -18.07
N VAL A 162 -4.80 9.43 -17.89
CA VAL A 162 -5.36 10.24 -16.78
C VAL A 162 -5.03 9.64 -15.41
N GLU A 163 -5.18 8.33 -15.25
CA GLU A 163 -4.92 7.61 -14.00
C GLU A 163 -3.44 7.65 -13.64
N LEU A 164 -2.56 7.43 -14.63
CA LEU A 164 -1.11 7.51 -14.42
C LEU A 164 -0.66 8.94 -14.09
N LYS A 165 -1.26 9.98 -14.68
CA LYS A 165 -0.99 11.37 -14.27
C LYS A 165 -1.38 11.64 -12.83
N ARG A 166 -2.48 11.06 -12.35
CA ARG A 166 -2.90 11.16 -10.93
C ARG A 166 -1.92 10.42 -10.01
N LEU A 167 -1.52 9.22 -10.39
CA LEU A 167 -0.50 8.44 -9.67
C LEU A 167 0.83 9.20 -9.61
N GLY A 168 1.33 9.68 -10.74
CA GLY A 168 2.58 10.44 -10.86
C GLY A 168 2.60 11.67 -9.98
N ARG A 169 1.52 12.48 -9.95
CA ARG A 169 1.40 13.63 -9.02
C ARG A 169 1.50 13.20 -7.56
N THR A 170 0.89 12.08 -7.20
CA THR A 170 0.91 11.56 -5.83
C THR A 170 2.31 11.08 -5.45
N LEU A 171 2.95 10.29 -6.31
CA LEU A 171 4.31 9.79 -6.07
C LEU A 171 5.34 10.92 -6.04
N LYS A 172 5.25 11.91 -6.93
CA LYS A 172 6.13 13.09 -6.92
C LYS A 172 6.07 13.83 -5.59
N ARG A 173 4.86 14.09 -5.09
CA ARG A 173 4.64 14.79 -3.81
C ARG A 173 5.19 14.01 -2.61
N ARG A 174 5.28 12.68 -2.72
CA ARG A 174 5.73 11.78 -1.65
C ARG A 174 7.09 11.13 -1.97
N ALA A 175 7.83 11.62 -2.97
CA ALA A 175 8.99 10.93 -3.53
C ALA A 175 10.06 10.66 -2.46
N VAL A 176 10.31 11.64 -1.58
CA VAL A 176 11.24 11.50 -0.45
C VAL A 176 10.84 10.31 0.44
N ASP A 177 9.59 10.29 0.91
CA ASP A 177 9.07 9.25 1.81
C ASP A 177 9.01 7.86 1.14
N VAL A 178 8.68 7.83 -0.16
CA VAL A 178 8.59 6.60 -0.97
C VAL A 178 9.97 5.97 -1.17
N LEU A 179 10.99 6.80 -1.42
CA LEU A 179 12.37 6.35 -1.66
C LEU A 179 13.15 6.12 -0.37
N ALA A 180 12.71 6.69 0.75
CA ALA A 180 13.34 6.53 2.06
C ALA A 180 13.39 5.06 2.51
N PHE A 181 12.42 4.24 2.09
CA PHE A 181 12.41 2.79 2.33
C PHE A 181 13.71 2.10 1.90
N PHE A 182 14.31 2.52 0.78
CA PHE A 182 15.54 1.91 0.27
C PHE A 182 16.79 2.28 1.07
N THR A 183 16.75 3.41 1.79
CA THR A 183 17.84 3.86 2.66
C THR A 183 17.66 3.45 4.12
N ARG A 184 16.43 3.12 4.52
CA ARG A 184 16.07 2.65 5.86
C ARG A 184 15.34 1.30 5.75
N PRO A 185 16.00 0.23 5.30
CA PRO A 185 15.34 -1.06 5.06
C PRO A 185 14.76 -1.65 6.34
N GLY A 186 13.65 -2.39 6.21
CA GLY A 186 12.94 -3.00 7.35
C GLY A 186 11.93 -2.06 8.02
N THR A 187 11.78 -0.83 7.53
CA THR A 187 10.82 0.16 8.04
C THR A 187 9.49 0.03 7.29
N SER A 188 8.75 -1.02 7.65
CA SER A 188 7.41 -1.28 7.16
C SER A 188 6.43 -1.27 8.33
N ASN A 189 5.22 -0.76 8.11
CA ASN A 189 4.11 -0.90 9.05
C ASN A 189 3.45 -2.29 8.98
N GLY A 190 3.94 -3.19 8.12
CA GLY A 190 3.43 -4.55 7.92
C GLY A 190 3.23 -5.37 9.21
N PRO A 191 4.18 -5.40 10.16
CA PRO A 191 3.98 -6.07 11.45
C PRO A 191 2.81 -5.47 12.25
N THR A 192 2.68 -4.15 12.25
CA THR A 192 1.56 -3.44 12.91
C THR A 192 0.24 -3.75 12.20
N GLU A 193 0.22 -3.76 10.87
CA GLU A 193 -0.95 -4.14 10.07
C GLU A 193 -1.35 -5.60 10.29
N ALA A 194 -0.40 -6.52 10.46
CA ALA A 194 -0.67 -7.92 10.79
C ALA A 194 -1.36 -8.05 12.14
N ILE A 195 -0.93 -7.28 13.15
CA ILE A 195 -1.60 -7.22 14.46
C ILE A 195 -3.00 -6.62 14.29
N ASN A 196 -3.13 -5.47 13.61
CA ASN A 196 -4.43 -4.83 13.36
C ASN A 196 -5.41 -5.78 12.68
N GLY A 197 -4.97 -6.52 11.67
CA GLY A 197 -5.77 -7.52 10.97
C GLY A 197 -6.27 -8.64 11.89
N ARG A 198 -5.44 -9.11 12.83
CA ARG A 198 -5.89 -10.08 13.86
C ARG A 198 -6.93 -9.48 14.79
N LEU A 199 -6.75 -8.23 15.22
CA LEU A 199 -7.71 -7.56 16.11
C LEU A 199 -9.06 -7.29 15.40
N GLU A 200 -9.02 -6.97 14.11
CA GLU A 200 -10.20 -6.79 13.27
C GLU A 200 -10.93 -8.12 13.01
N HIS A 201 -10.18 -9.20 12.73
CA HIS A 201 -10.76 -10.54 12.62
C HIS A 201 -11.46 -10.96 13.91
N LEU A 202 -10.81 -10.78 15.06
CA LEU A 202 -11.40 -11.03 16.37
C LEU A 202 -12.71 -10.24 16.56
N ARG A 203 -12.71 -8.95 16.22
CA ARG A 203 -13.92 -8.12 16.29
C ARG A 203 -15.05 -8.66 15.41
N GLY A 204 -14.72 -9.12 14.20
CA GLY A 204 -15.67 -9.75 13.29
C GLY A 204 -16.26 -11.04 13.85
N SER A 205 -15.40 -11.93 14.35
CA SER A 205 -15.81 -13.22 14.94
C SER A 205 -16.65 -13.06 16.20
N ALA A 206 -16.43 -12.00 16.98
CA ALA A 206 -17.20 -11.69 18.19
C ALA A 206 -18.50 -10.91 17.92
N LEU A 207 -18.81 -10.54 16.66
CA LEU A 207 -19.92 -9.65 16.28
C LEU A 207 -19.87 -8.28 17.01
N GLY A 208 -18.65 -7.80 17.27
CA GLY A 208 -18.39 -6.55 17.97
C GLY A 208 -18.30 -6.68 19.49
N PHE A 209 -17.75 -5.65 20.13
CA PHE A 209 -17.61 -5.57 21.58
C PHE A 209 -18.32 -4.32 22.09
N ARG A 210 -19.14 -4.47 23.13
CA ARG A 210 -19.81 -3.34 23.80
C ARG A 210 -18.95 -2.67 24.86
N ASN A 211 -17.87 -3.33 25.29
CA ASN A 211 -17.00 -2.88 26.38
C ASN A 211 -15.54 -2.90 25.91
N LEU A 212 -14.88 -1.74 25.99
CA LEU A 212 -13.48 -1.57 25.54
C LEU A 212 -12.50 -2.41 26.36
N THR A 213 -12.71 -2.55 27.67
CA THR A 213 -11.88 -3.38 28.55
C THR A 213 -11.93 -4.85 28.11
N HIS A 214 -13.12 -5.36 27.81
CA HIS A 214 -13.27 -6.73 27.30
C HIS A 214 -12.63 -6.92 25.93
N TYR A 215 -12.75 -5.92 25.06
CA TYR A 215 -12.07 -5.94 23.76
C TYR A 215 -10.55 -6.02 23.95
N ILE A 216 -9.96 -5.12 24.76
CA ILE A 216 -8.51 -5.12 25.04
C ILE A 216 -8.05 -6.44 25.64
N ALA A 217 -8.76 -6.96 26.65
CA ALA A 217 -8.42 -8.23 27.29
C ALA A 217 -8.40 -9.39 26.26
N ARG A 218 -9.39 -9.43 25.37
CA ARG A 218 -9.46 -10.45 24.32
C ARG A 218 -8.37 -10.28 23.26
N CYS A 219 -8.05 -9.05 22.87
CA CYS A 219 -6.91 -8.76 21.99
C CYS A 219 -5.59 -9.28 22.58
N LEU A 220 -5.36 -9.04 23.87
CA LEU A 220 -4.15 -9.51 24.57
C LEU A 220 -4.12 -11.04 24.68
N LEU A 221 -5.25 -11.69 24.99
CA LEU A 221 -5.34 -13.15 25.06
C LEU A 221 -4.97 -13.82 23.73
N GLU A 222 -5.53 -13.33 22.62
CA GLU A 222 -5.38 -13.98 21.31
C GLU A 222 -4.13 -13.55 20.56
N SER A 223 -3.75 -12.27 20.63
CA SER A 223 -2.65 -11.71 19.83
C SER A 223 -1.45 -11.25 20.66
N GLY A 224 -1.60 -11.09 21.98
CA GLY A 224 -0.53 -10.65 22.88
C GLY A 224 0.40 -11.77 23.38
N GLY A 225 0.19 -13.01 22.94
CA GLY A 225 1.03 -14.15 23.34
C GLY A 225 0.82 -14.61 24.78
N PHE A 226 -0.24 -14.15 25.46
CA PHE A 226 -0.55 -14.53 26.84
C PHE A 226 -1.31 -15.85 26.98
N ARG A 227 -1.78 -16.45 25.87
CA ARG A 227 -2.49 -17.73 25.87
C ARG A 227 -1.74 -18.88 26.59
N PRO A 228 -0.41 -19.05 26.43
CA PRO A 228 0.34 -20.07 27.17
C PRO A 228 0.42 -19.80 28.69
N VAL A 229 0.33 -18.53 29.11
CA VAL A 229 0.41 -18.11 30.52
C VAL A 229 -0.97 -18.23 31.19
N LEU A 230 -2.04 -17.87 30.47
CA LEU A 230 -3.41 -17.83 31.00
C LEU A 230 -4.18 -19.14 30.83
N HIS A 231 -3.79 -19.99 29.87
CA HIS A 231 -4.40 -21.28 29.59
C HIS A 231 -3.35 -22.39 29.46
N SER A 232 -2.40 -22.42 30.40
CA SER A 232 -1.29 -23.39 30.42
C SER A 232 -1.73 -24.86 30.43
N GLN A 233 -2.98 -25.15 30.86
CA GLN A 233 -3.53 -26.50 31.00
C GLN A 233 -4.26 -27.02 29.75
N LEU A 234 -4.45 -26.22 28.70
CA LEU A 234 -5.15 -26.63 27.46
C LEU A 234 -4.19 -27.14 26.37
N ARG A 235 -3.11 -27.82 26.76
CA ARG A 235 -2.18 -28.47 25.82
C ARG A 235 -2.67 -29.86 25.42
#